data_AF-A0A924HPS9-F1
#
_entry.id   AF-A0A924HPS9-F1
#
_cell.length_a   1.000
_cell.length_b   1.000
_cell.length_c   1.000
_cell.angle_alpha   90.00
_cell.angle_beta   90.00
_cell.angle_gamma   90.00
#
_symmetry.space_group_name_H-M   'P 1'
#
loop_
_entity.id
_entity.type
_entity.pdbx_description
1 polymer ?
#
loop_
_entity_poly.entity_id
_entity_poly.type
_entity_poly.pdbx_seq_one_letter_code
_entity_poly.pdbx_strand_id
1 'polypeptide(L)' 'MNISIIFNFKLFTMDGLVFVYLIVAVWILLSIRAIIEISKFSYKMRMKKLIWTNLVIIFPFGGLIAYYLFGKQNLSA' A
#
# COMPACT_ATOMS: atom_id res chain seq x y z
N MET A 1 25.32 -30.83 13.83
CA MET A 1 24.42 -29.98 13.01
C MET A 1 25.07 -29.79 11.65
N ASN A 2 24.36 -30.10 10.55
CA ASN A 2 24.97 -30.21 9.21
C ASN A 2 25.11 -28.82 8.56
N ILE A 3 26.33 -28.44 8.15
CA ILE A 3 26.64 -27.09 7.62
C ILE A 3 25.83 -26.77 6.35
N SER A 4 25.54 -27.78 5.53
CA SER A 4 24.69 -27.68 4.34
C SER A 4 23.22 -27.38 4.66
N ILE A 5 22.71 -27.76 5.83
CA ILE A 5 21.35 -27.43 6.28
C ILE A 5 21.26 -25.95 6.68
N ILE A 6 22.29 -25.42 7.35
CA ILE A 6 22.35 -24.00 7.76
C ILE A 6 22.41 -23.09 6.52
N PHE A 7 23.18 -23.47 5.51
CA PHE A 7 23.30 -22.68 4.28
C PHE A 7 21.99 -22.63 3.48
N ASN A 8 21.31 -23.78 3.33
CA ASN A 8 20.00 -23.83 2.67
C ASN A 8 18.93 -23.04 3.44
N PHE A 9 18.92 -23.12 4.76
CA PHE A 9 17.98 -22.35 5.58
C PHE A 9 18.21 -20.85 5.44
N LYS A 10 19.48 -20.41 5.47
CA LYS A 10 19.84 -19.00 5.27
C LYS A 10 19.45 -18.50 3.87
N LEU A 11 19.67 -19.31 2.83
CA LEU A 11 19.26 -18.97 1.46
C LEU A 11 17.74 -18.77 1.36
N PHE A 12 16.96 -19.72 1.87
CA PHE A 12 15.49 -19.63 1.91
C PHE A 12 14.99 -18.38 2.65
N THR A 13 15.62 -18.01 3.77
CA THR A 13 15.24 -16.77 4.49
C THR A 13 15.56 -15.50 3.70
N MET A 14 16.64 -15.49 2.91
CA MET A 14 17.01 -14.33 2.08
C MET A 14 16.02 -14.18 0.91
N ASP A 15 15.65 -15.28 0.25
CA ASP A 15 14.67 -15.28 -0.84
C ASP A 15 13.27 -14.85 -0.35
N GLY A 16 12.86 -15.32 0.83
CA GLY A 16 11.61 -14.92 1.46
C GLY A 16 11.57 -13.43 1.80
N LEU A 17 12.68 -12.87 2.30
CA LEU A 17 12.79 -11.43 2.57
C LEU A 17 12.67 -10.61 1.28
N VAL A 18 13.33 -11.01 0.19
CA VAL A 18 13.26 -10.32 -1.10
C VAL A 18 11.82 -10.30 -1.63
N PHE A 19 11.10 -11.41 -1.51
CA PHE A 19 9.69 -11.48 -1.91
C PHE A 19 8.80 -10.51 -1.11
N VAL A 20 8.99 -10.44 0.21
CA VAL A 20 8.27 -9.49 1.08
C VAL A 20 8.60 -8.04 0.68
N TYR A 21 9.87 -7.72 0.44
CA TYR A 21 10.26 -6.38 -0.01
C TYR A 21 9.64 -5.98 -1.35
N LEU A 22 9.54 -6.91 -2.31
CA LEU A 22 8.88 -6.67 -3.59
C LEU A 22 7.39 -6.35 -3.41
N ILE A 23 6.68 -7.10 -2.56
CA ILE A 23 5.27 -6.84 -2.25
C ILE A 23 5.10 -5.45 -1.64
N VAL A 24 5.94 -5.11 -0.65
CA VAL A 24 5.89 -3.80 0.01
C VAL A 24 6.19 -2.67 -0.97
N ALA A 25 7.15 -2.85 -1.89
CA ALA A 25 7.47 -1.85 -2.91
C ALA A 25 6.28 -1.59 -3.87
N VAL A 26 5.65 -2.64 -4.37
CA VAL A 26 4.45 -2.53 -5.22
C VAL A 26 3.32 -1.82 -4.46
N TRP A 27 3.16 -2.13 -3.19
CA TRP A 27 2.12 -1.55 -2.36
C TRP A 27 2.33 -0.05 -2.08
N ILE A 28 3.57 0.38 -1.84
CA ILE A 28 3.90 1.81 -1.72
C ILE A 28 3.55 2.56 -3.03
N LEU A 29 3.84 1.97 -4.19
CA LEU A 29 3.49 2.56 -5.48
C LEU A 29 1.97 2.73 -5.64
N LEU A 30 1.18 1.75 -5.19
CA LEU A 30 -0.29 1.84 -5.19
C LEU A 30 -0.80 2.95 -4.26
N SER A 31 -0.21 3.08 -3.06
CA SER A 31 -0.56 4.14 -2.10
C SER A 31 -0.28 5.53 -2.69
N ILE A 32 0.90 5.73 -3.28
CA ILE A 32 1.26 6.99 -3.93
C ILE A 32 0.27 7.31 -5.06
N ARG A 33 -0.06 6.32 -5.89
CA ARG A 33 -1.01 6.48 -6.99
C ARG A 33 -2.39 6.89 -6.49
N ALA A 34 -2.90 6.26 -5.42
CA ALA A 34 -4.17 6.62 -4.80
C ALA A 34 -4.15 8.06 -4.27
N ILE A 35 -3.07 8.49 -3.61
CA ILE A 35 -2.93 9.86 -3.10
C ILE A 35 -2.92 10.88 -4.24
N ILE A 36 -2.23 10.60 -5.35
CA ILE A 36 -2.23 11.45 -6.55
C ILE A 36 -3.63 11.53 -7.18
N GLU A 37 -4.37 10.42 -7.19
CA GLU A 37 -5.75 10.40 -7.69
C GLU A 37 -6.68 11.24 -6.79
N ILE A 38 -6.56 11.11 -5.47
CA ILE A 38 -7.27 11.94 -4.48
C ILE A 38 -6.92 13.44 -4.67
N SER A 39 -5.66 13.77 -4.94
CA SER A 39 -5.22 15.16 -5.04
C SER A 39 -5.81 15.89 -6.26
N LYS A 40 -6.22 15.18 -7.31
CA LYS A 40 -6.81 15.74 -8.54
C LYS A 40 -8.26 16.23 -8.38
N PHE A 41 -9.00 15.83 -7.33
CA PHE A 41 -10.41 16.25 -7.17
C PHE A 41 -10.56 17.75 -6.81
N SER A 42 -11.78 18.29 -6.89
CA SER A 42 -12.02 19.74 -6.66
C SER A 42 -11.70 20.19 -5.22
N TYR A 43 -11.29 21.46 -5.06
CA TYR A 43 -10.98 22.07 -3.77
C TYR A 43 -12.19 22.11 -2.81
N LYS A 44 -13.42 22.13 -3.33
CA LYS A 44 -14.66 22.06 -2.53
C LYS A 44 -14.75 20.76 -1.70
N MET A 45 -14.01 19.70 -2.07
CA MET A 45 -13.97 18.42 -1.36
C MET A 45 -12.75 18.25 -0.46
N ARG A 46 -12.08 19.34 -0.05
CA ARG A 46 -10.83 19.31 0.72
C ARG A 46 -10.91 18.45 1.99
N MET A 47 -12.02 18.49 2.73
CA MET A 47 -12.23 17.62 3.91
C MET A 47 -12.28 16.13 3.55
N LYS A 48 -13.05 15.75 2.51
CA LYS A 48 -13.12 14.35 2.04
C LYS A 48 -11.75 13.84 1.56
N LYS A 49 -10.97 14.69 0.87
CA LYS A 49 -9.59 14.35 0.46
C LYS A 49 -8.70 14.02 1.66
N LEU A 50 -8.71 14.88 2.68
CA LEU A 50 -7.88 14.67 3.87
C LEU A 50 -8.25 13.39 4.60
N ILE A 51 -9.54 13.07 4.72
CA ILE A 51 -10.01 11.82 5.33
C ILE A 51 -9.49 10.62 4.54
N TRP A 52 -9.66 10.60 3.22
CA TRP A 52 -9.21 9.48 2.38
C TRP A 52 -7.68 9.33 2.35
N THR A 53 -6.93 10.44 2.27
CA THR A 53 -5.47 10.42 2.33
C THR A 53 -4.98 9.91 3.68
N ASN A 54 -5.53 10.39 4.79
CA ASN A 54 -5.14 9.91 6.12
C ASN A 54 -5.52 8.44 6.32
N LEU A 55 -6.66 8.00 5.78
CA LEU A 55 -7.10 6.62 5.88
C LEU A 55 -6.19 5.67 5.09
N VAL A 56 -5.71 6.09 3.90
CA VAL A 56 -4.69 5.37 3.12
C VAL A 56 -3.30 5.40 3.79
N ILE A 57 -2.95 6.45 4.53
CA ILE A 57 -1.65 6.52 5.21
C ILE A 57 -1.63 5.70 6.51
N ILE A 58 -2.67 5.84 7.35
CA ILE A 58 -2.75 5.17 8.67
C ILE A 58 -3.05 3.69 8.50
N PHE A 59 -3.96 3.35 7.58
CA PHE A 59 -4.30 1.97 7.22
C PHE A 59 -3.94 1.73 5.76
N PRO A 60 -2.67 1.44 5.44
CA PRO A 60 -2.26 1.35 4.05
C PRO A 60 -2.89 0.17 3.31
N PHE A 61 -3.29 -0.92 3.98
CA PHE A 61 -3.93 -2.06 3.31
C PHE A 61 -5.44 -1.84 3.27
N GLY A 62 -6.05 -1.67 4.46
CA GLY A 62 -7.49 -1.46 4.57
C GLY A 62 -7.96 -0.16 3.90
N GLY A 63 -7.14 0.89 3.95
CA GLY A 63 -7.45 2.19 3.39
C GLY A 63 -7.30 2.28 1.90
N LEU A 64 -6.32 1.58 1.29
CA LEU A 64 -6.28 1.41 -0.17
C LEU A 64 -7.50 0.64 -0.67
N ILE A 65 -7.86 -0.46 0.01
CA ILE A 65 -9.03 -1.28 -0.36
C ILE A 65 -10.30 -0.44 -0.24
N ALA A 66 -10.51 0.24 0.88
CA ALA A 66 -11.67 1.11 1.10
C ALA A 66 -11.72 2.25 0.07
N TYR A 67 -10.58 2.84 -0.29
CA TYR A 67 -10.50 3.90 -1.28
C TYR A 67 -10.91 3.41 -2.67
N TYR A 68 -10.43 2.24 -3.07
CA TYR A 68 -10.74 1.66 -4.37
C TYR A 68 -12.22 1.25 -4.49
N LEU A 69 -12.80 0.73 -3.41
CA LEU A 69 -14.20 0.27 -3.38
C LEU A 69 -15.20 1.43 -3.23
N PHE A 70 -14.97 2.32 -2.26
CA PHE A 70 -15.95 3.32 -1.84
C PHE A 70 -15.48 4.76 -2.03
N GLY A 71 -14.17 5.01 -1.95
CA GLY A 71 -13.60 6.36 -2.03
C GLY A 71 -13.73 6.97 -3.42
N LYS A 72 -13.49 6.18 -4.47
CA LYS A 72 -13.56 6.66 -5.86
C LYS A 72 -14.95 7.18 -6.22
N GLN A 73 -16.02 6.50 -5.78
CA GLN A 73 -17.41 6.93 -6.00
C GLN A 73 -17.79 8.14 -5.14
N ASN A 74 -17.32 8.21 -3.89
CA ASN A 74 -17.63 9.30 -2.96
C ASN A 74 -16.93 10.64 -3.26
N LEU A 75 -15.82 10.59 -4.01
CA LEU A 75 -15.07 11.76 -4.48
C LEU A 75 -15.46 12.18 -5.91
N SER A 76 -16.07 11.30 -6.70
CA SER A 76 -16.61 11.61 -8.03
C SER A 76 -18.07 12.10 -8.03
N ALA A 77 -18.82 11.84 -6.95
CA ALA A 77 -20.18 12.33 -6.72
C ALA A 77 -20.17 13.71 -6.04
#